data_AF-A0A534C8C6-F1
#
_entry.id   AF-A0A534C8C6-F1
#
_cell.length_a   1.000
_cell.length_b   1.000
_cell.length_c   1.000
_cell.angle_alpha   90.00
_cell.angle_beta   90.00
_cell.angle_gamma   90.00
#
_symmetry.space_group_name_H-M   'P 1'
#
loop_
_entity.id
_entity.type
_entity.pdbx_description
1 polymer ?
#
loop_
_entity_poly.entity_id
_entity_poly.type
_entity_poly.pdbx_seq_one_letter_code
_entity_poly.pdbx_strand_id
1 'polypeptide(L)'
;MKKRLALALLPLLIASAFADVQPASQDAQKQPRTLGQKAVLHIYYYAPQSLEITYVDSYLFKDESACENAISAALKIAMPYADEGDLVSAKCVGMDPPNAITKPDKRRESPESTEL
;
A
#
# COMPACT_ATOMS: atom_id res chain seq x y z
N MET A 1 -6.60 35.64 49.62
CA MET A 1 -7.52 34.99 50.59
C MET A 1 -7.12 33.53 50.73
N LYS A 2 -6.95 33.05 51.98
CA LYS A 2 -6.75 31.62 52.35
C LYS A 2 -8.07 30.85 52.27
N LYS A 3 -7.95 29.50 52.18
CA LYS A 3 -8.93 28.40 52.50
C LYS A 3 -9.45 27.69 51.23
N ARG A 4 -9.50 26.36 51.09
CA ARG A 4 -9.19 25.14 51.89
C ARG A 4 -8.93 24.03 50.85
N LEU A 5 -7.85 23.24 50.96
CA LEU A 5 -7.78 21.96 51.68
C LEU A 5 -8.76 20.88 51.18
N ALA A 6 -8.18 19.95 50.40
CA ALA A 6 -8.42 18.51 50.31
C ALA A 6 -9.85 17.96 50.44
N LEU A 7 -10.32 17.33 49.36
CA LEU A 7 -11.13 16.11 49.49
C LEU A 7 -10.42 14.98 48.74
N ALA A 8 -10.04 14.00 49.53
CA ALA A 8 -9.34 12.80 49.16
C ALA A 8 -10.28 11.75 48.53
N LEU A 9 -9.69 10.91 47.69
CA LEU A 9 -10.13 9.56 47.30
C LEU A 9 -11.53 9.40 46.66
N LEU A 10 -11.55 9.31 45.33
CA LEU A 10 -12.30 8.22 44.70
C LEU A 10 -11.29 7.26 44.04
N PRO A 11 -11.21 6.00 44.50
CA PRO A 11 -10.30 5.01 43.93
C PRO A 11 -10.83 4.48 42.60
N LEU A 12 -9.89 4.26 41.69
CA LEU A 12 -9.89 3.30 40.58
C LEU A 12 -11.25 2.72 40.15
N LEU A 13 -11.85 3.30 39.12
CA LEU A 13 -12.77 2.60 38.20
C LEU A 13 -12.15 2.57 36.79
N ILE A 14 -10.94 2.01 36.69
CA ILE A 14 -10.27 1.73 35.40
C ILE A 14 -9.89 0.25 35.37
N ALA A 15 -10.90 -0.62 35.37
CA ALA A 15 -10.85 -2.03 35.04
C ALA A 15 -12.33 -2.43 35.01
N SER A 16 -12.98 -2.72 33.88
CA SER A 16 -12.62 -3.75 32.91
C SER A 16 -13.52 -3.57 31.68
N ALA A 17 -12.97 -3.04 30.59
CA ALA A 17 -13.61 -3.09 29.26
C ALA A 17 -12.62 -3.55 28.18
N PHE A 18 -11.59 -4.30 28.58
CA PHE A 18 -10.66 -5.00 27.70
C PHE A 18 -10.65 -6.47 28.06
N ALA A 19 -11.76 -7.14 27.84
CA ALA A 19 -11.86 -8.60 27.98
C ALA A 19 -12.83 -9.13 26.92
N ASP A 20 -12.56 -8.82 25.66
CA ASP A 20 -12.87 -9.67 24.50
C ASP A 20 -12.27 -9.13 23.20
N VAL A 21 -11.08 -8.51 23.30
CA VAL A 21 -10.21 -8.44 22.12
C VAL A 21 -9.50 -9.78 22.09
N GLN A 22 -10.18 -10.79 21.52
CA GLN A 22 -9.50 -11.93 20.92
C GLN A 22 -8.30 -11.34 20.16
N PRO A 23 -7.08 -11.88 20.31
CA PRO A 23 -6.00 -11.45 19.45
C PRO A 23 -6.52 -11.68 18.04
N ALA A 24 -6.76 -10.59 17.30
CA ALA A 24 -7.05 -10.68 15.89
C ALA A 24 -5.95 -11.56 15.34
N SER A 25 -6.34 -12.76 14.88
CA SER A 25 -5.44 -13.73 14.27
C SER A 25 -4.44 -12.94 13.43
N GLN A 26 -3.14 -13.08 13.70
CA GLN A 26 -2.09 -12.30 13.05
C GLN A 26 -2.14 -12.44 11.51
N ASP A 27 -2.91 -13.40 10.99
CA ASP A 27 -3.29 -13.56 9.58
C ASP A 27 -4.15 -12.43 8.99
N ALA A 28 -4.71 -11.55 9.82
CA ALA A 28 -5.47 -10.38 9.38
C ALA A 28 -4.59 -9.12 9.23
N GLN A 29 -3.27 -9.29 9.11
CA GLN A 29 -2.43 -8.31 8.42
C GLN A 29 -2.86 -8.31 6.94
N LYS A 30 -3.99 -7.64 6.69
CA LYS A 30 -4.70 -7.52 5.42
C LYS A 30 -3.69 -7.06 4.38
N GLN A 31 -3.08 -8.02 3.67
CA GLN A 31 -2.21 -7.71 2.55
C GLN A 31 -3.01 -6.78 1.62
N PRO A 32 -2.43 -5.66 1.17
CA PRO A 32 -3.12 -4.78 0.25
C PRO A 32 -3.59 -5.62 -0.94
N ARG A 33 -4.91 -5.69 -1.14
CA ARG A 33 -5.48 -6.42 -2.28
C ARG A 33 -4.95 -5.74 -3.53
N THR A 34 -4.06 -6.41 -4.26
CA THR A 34 -3.60 -5.94 -5.58
C THR A 34 -4.83 -5.81 -6.47
N LEU A 35 -5.17 -4.58 -6.88
CA LEU A 35 -6.42 -4.19 -7.56
C LEU A 35 -6.52 -4.72 -9.01
N GLY A 36 -6.06 -5.94 -9.28
CA GLY A 36 -5.97 -6.50 -10.63
C GLY A 36 -4.93 -5.80 -11.52
N GLN A 37 -4.17 -4.86 -10.95
CA GLN A 37 -3.05 -4.19 -11.59
C GLN A 37 -1.83 -5.10 -11.51
N LYS A 38 -1.18 -5.32 -12.66
CA LYS A 38 -0.03 -6.20 -12.81
C LYS A 38 1.20 -5.46 -13.32
N ALA A 39 1.14 -4.15 -13.45
CA ALA A 39 2.29 -3.35 -13.86
C ALA A 39 2.19 -1.92 -13.32
N VAL A 40 3.35 -1.30 -13.15
CA VAL A 40 3.49 0.12 -12.81
C VAL A 40 4.38 0.78 -13.85
N LEU A 41 3.94 1.92 -14.37
CA LEU A 41 4.78 2.82 -15.15
C LEU A 41 5.37 3.87 -14.21
N HIS A 42 6.70 3.94 -14.17
CA HIS A 42 7.42 5.01 -13.50
C HIS A 42 7.96 6.00 -14.54
N ILE A 43 7.77 7.30 -14.31
CA ILE A 43 8.44 8.38 -15.05
C ILE A 43 9.43 9.03 -14.10
N TYR A 44 10.70 9.00 -14.45
CA TYR A 44 11.79 9.56 -13.66
C TYR A 44 12.22 10.90 -14.24
N TYR A 45 12.26 11.92 -13.39
CA TYR A 45 12.80 13.22 -13.69
C TYR A 45 14.17 13.34 -13.04
N TYR A 46 15.17 13.77 -13.81
CA TYR A 46 16.55 13.88 -13.37
C TYR A 46 17.01 15.32 -13.39
N ALA A 47 17.79 15.71 -12.39
CA ALA A 47 18.43 17.02 -12.36
C ALA A 47 19.38 17.20 -13.57
N PRO A 48 19.58 18.43 -14.10
CA PRO A 48 20.24 18.68 -15.39
C PRO A 48 21.72 18.28 -15.48
N GLN A 49 22.36 17.91 -14.36
CA GLN A 49 23.82 17.71 -14.28
C GLN A 49 24.26 16.51 -13.43
N SER A 50 23.41 15.96 -12.56
CA SER A 50 23.82 14.91 -11.60
C SER A 50 23.23 13.53 -11.87
N LEU A 51 22.31 13.38 -12.84
CA LEU A 51 21.49 12.16 -13.04
C LEU A 51 20.78 11.71 -11.75
N GLU A 52 20.65 12.60 -10.76
CA GLU A 52 19.90 12.33 -9.55
C GLU A 52 18.42 12.46 -9.86
N ILE A 53 17.65 11.47 -9.43
CA ILE A 53 16.20 11.47 -9.58
C ILE A 53 15.64 12.53 -8.62
N THR A 54 15.06 13.59 -9.17
CA THR A 54 14.42 14.67 -8.41
C THR A 54 12.97 14.35 -8.09
N TYR A 55 12.29 13.63 -8.99
CA TYR A 55 10.88 13.34 -8.89
C TYR A 55 10.50 12.06 -9.67
N VAL A 56 9.47 11.36 -9.21
CA VAL A 56 8.95 10.14 -9.85
C VAL A 56 7.42 10.15 -9.88
N ASP A 57 6.84 10.10 -11.07
CA ASP A 57 5.42 9.80 -11.24
C ASP A 57 5.20 8.30 -11.40
N SER A 58 4.14 7.77 -10.80
CA SER A 58 3.81 6.35 -10.84
C SER A 58 2.35 6.11 -11.23
N TYR A 59 2.14 5.30 -12.27
CA TYR A 59 0.81 4.98 -12.79
C TYR A 59 0.58 3.47 -12.83
N LEU A 60 -0.61 3.03 -12.38
CA LEU A 60 -0.95 1.62 -12.28
C LEU A 60 -1.66 1.12 -13.55
N PHE A 61 -1.22 -0.02 -14.06
CA PHE A 61 -1.76 -0.65 -15.25
C PHE A 61 -2.24 -2.08 -14.97
N LYS A 62 -3.24 -2.51 -15.73
CA LYS A 62 -3.83 -3.85 -15.63
C LYS A 62 -2.84 -4.96 -16.02
N ASP A 63 -1.99 -4.70 -17.00
CA ASP A 63 -0.99 -5.62 -17.52
C ASP A 63 0.23 -4.86 -18.05
N GLU A 64 1.33 -5.59 -18.21
CA GLU A 64 2.62 -5.05 -18.62
C GLU A 64 2.60 -4.50 -20.06
N SER A 65 1.86 -5.15 -20.97
CA SER A 65 1.74 -4.67 -22.35
C SER A 65 1.06 -3.30 -22.44
N ALA A 66 -0.04 -3.10 -21.71
CA ALA A 66 -0.70 -1.80 -21.65
C ALA A 66 0.22 -0.70 -21.08
N CYS A 67 1.05 -1.06 -20.10
CA CYS A 67 2.02 -0.17 -19.48
C CYS A 67 3.16 0.21 -20.43
N GLU A 68 3.76 -0.76 -21.14
CA GLU A 68 4.79 -0.51 -22.15
C GLU A 68 4.29 0.36 -23.30
N ASN A 69 3.08 0.07 -23.80
CA ASN A 69 2.46 0.84 -24.88
C ASN A 69 2.19 2.30 -24.49
N ALA A 70 2.02 2.59 -23.18
CA ALA A 70 1.79 3.93 -22.69
C ALA A 70 3.07 4.79 -22.58
N ILE A 71 4.27 4.18 -22.60
CA ILE A 71 5.55 4.88 -22.36
C ILE A 71 5.73 6.11 -23.27
N SER A 72 5.52 5.95 -24.58
CA SER A 72 5.75 7.05 -25.53
C SER A 72 4.81 8.24 -25.29
N ALA A 73 3.54 7.95 -25.00
CA ALA A 73 2.55 8.99 -24.69
C ALA A 73 2.87 9.66 -23.35
N ALA A 74 3.23 8.86 -22.34
CA ALA A 74 3.61 9.35 -21.02
C ALA A 74 4.82 10.29 -21.09
N LEU A 75 5.88 9.93 -21.83
CA LEU A 75 7.04 10.80 -22.04
C LEU A 75 6.67 12.11 -22.75
N LYS A 76 5.80 12.06 -23.77
CA LYS A 76 5.32 13.29 -24.43
C LYS A 76 4.57 14.22 -23.50
N ILE A 77 3.81 13.67 -22.56
CA ILE A 77 3.10 14.43 -21.53
C ILE A 77 4.08 14.98 -20.49
N ALA A 78 5.10 14.20 -20.11
CA ALA A 78 6.05 14.52 -19.05
C ALA A 78 7.10 15.57 -19.45
N MET A 79 7.63 15.49 -20.68
CA MET A 79 8.72 16.36 -21.16
C MET A 79 8.46 17.88 -20.97
N PRO A 80 7.26 18.42 -21.22
CA PRO A 80 6.98 19.84 -21.00
C PRO A 80 7.02 20.31 -19.54
N TYR A 81 6.94 19.37 -18.59
CA TYR A 81 7.01 19.68 -17.14
C TYR A 81 8.41 19.52 -16.57
N ALA A 82 9.38 19.07 -17.37
CA ALA A 82 10.77 18.97 -16.97
C ALA A 82 11.44 20.34 -17.13
N ASP A 83 12.31 20.73 -16.19
CA ASP A 83 13.02 21.99 -16.27
C ASP A 83 14.04 21.97 -17.43
N GLU A 84 14.53 23.15 -17.84
CA GLU A 84 15.44 23.25 -18.98
C GLU A 84 16.75 22.49 -18.70
N GLY A 85 16.98 21.41 -19.46
CA GLY A 85 18.13 20.52 -19.29
C GLY A 85 17.86 19.28 -18.44
N ASP A 86 16.67 19.15 -17.83
CA ASP A 86 16.26 17.92 -17.16
C ASP A 86 16.14 16.77 -18.16
N LEU A 87 16.59 15.59 -17.72
CA LEU A 87 16.33 14.36 -18.45
C LEU A 87 15.04 13.75 -17.90
N VAL A 88 14.26 13.16 -18.78
CA VAL A 88 13.07 12.39 -18.40
C VAL A 88 13.20 10.99 -18.99
N SER A 89 13.03 9.96 -18.15
CA SER A 89 12.96 8.58 -18.60
C SER A 89 11.69 7.91 -18.08
N ALA A 90 11.29 6.82 -18.70
CA ALA A 90 10.13 6.07 -18.25
C ALA A 90 10.40 4.57 -18.33
N LYS A 91 9.90 3.83 -17.33
CA LYS A 91 10.09 2.38 -17.24
C LYS A 91 8.82 1.72 -16.75
N CYS A 92 8.41 0.68 -17.47
CA CYS A 92 7.40 -0.24 -16.97
C CYS A 92 8.02 -1.31 -16.08
N VAL A 93 7.35 -1.65 -14.98
CA VAL A 93 7.73 -2.73 -14.07
C VAL A 93 6.52 -3.63 -13.85
N GLY A 94 6.65 -4.91 -14.25
CA GLY A 94 5.68 -5.94 -13.90
C GLY A 94 5.57 -6.13 -12.37
N MET A 95 4.35 -6.21 -11.88
CA MET A 95 4.03 -6.55 -10.50
C MET A 95 3.60 -8.01 -10.46
N ASP A 96 4.51 -8.91 -10.13
CA ASP A 96 4.14 -10.28 -9.79
C ASP A 96 3.59 -10.30 -8.35
N PRO A 97 2.29 -10.56 -8.13
CA PRO A 97 1.78 -10.70 -6.79
C PRO A 97 2.42 -11.93 -6.11
N PRO A 98 2.83 -11.83 -4.84
CA PRO A 98 3.41 -12.96 -4.12
C PRO A 98 2.43 -14.16 -4.11
N ASN A 99 2.99 -15.37 -4.24
CA ASN A 99 2.24 -16.63 -4.38
C ASN A 99 1.18 -16.89 -3.28
N ALA A 100 1.27 -16.24 -2.12
CA ALA A 100 0.30 -16.31 -1.04
C ALA A 100 -1.07 -15.68 -1.39
N ILE A 101 -1.13 -14.79 -2.39
CA ILE A 101 -2.36 -14.12 -2.84
C ILE A 101 -3.01 -14.89 -4.00
N THR A 102 -2.22 -15.53 -4.86
CA THR A 102 -2.69 -16.20 -6.08
C THR A 102 -3.17 -17.64 -5.85
N LYS A 103 -2.85 -18.24 -4.70
CA LYS A 103 -3.35 -19.55 -4.31
C LYS A 103 -4.27 -19.39 -3.09
N PRO A 104 -5.60 -19.42 -3.25
CA PRO A 104 -6.47 -19.57 -2.10
C PRO A 104 -6.12 -20.90 -1.44
N ASP A 105 -5.77 -20.88 -0.16
CA ASP A 105 -5.52 -22.07 0.64
C ASP A 105 -6.73 -23.01 0.49
N LYS A 106 -6.52 -24.19 -0.11
CA LYS A 106 -7.55 -25.22 -0.34
C LYS A 106 -8.16 -25.78 0.96
N ARG A 107 -7.76 -25.26 2.13
CA ARG A 107 -8.14 -25.76 3.44
C ARG A 107 -9.58 -25.44 3.87
N ARG A 108 -10.38 -24.76 3.04
CA ARG A 108 -11.75 -24.34 3.38
C ARG A 108 -12.87 -25.15 2.72
N GLU A 109 -12.55 -26.24 2.03
CA GLU A 109 -13.54 -27.21 1.54
C GLU A 109 -13.28 -28.59 2.17
N SER A 110 -13.66 -28.72 3.44
CA SER A 110 -14.17 -30.01 3.92
C SER A 110 -15.58 -29.74 4.44
N PRO A 111 -16.63 -30.18 3.72
CA PRO A 111 -17.91 -30.34 4.36
C PRO A 111 -17.71 -31.44 5.40
N GLU A 112 -17.76 -31.05 6.67
CA GLU A 112 -17.88 -31.97 7.78
C GLU A 112 -19.13 -32.83 7.49
N SER A 113 -18.88 -34.08 7.12
CA SER A 113 -19.89 -35.10 6.89
C SER A 113 -20.56 -35.39 8.23
N THR A 114 -21.63 -34.66 8.53
CA THR A 114 -22.55 -35.03 9.61
C THR A 114 -23.30 -36.27 9.13
N GLU A 115 -22.74 -37.45 9.41
CA GLU A 115 -23.51 -38.69 9.38
C GLU A 115 -24.58 -38.60 10.48
N LEU A 116 -25.84 -38.83 10.07
CA LEU A 116 -27.03 -38.98 10.90
C LEU A 116 -27.22 -40.46 11.25
#